data_AF-A0A7D5M9D5-F1
#
_entry.id   AF-A0A7D5M9D5-F1
#
_cell.length_a   1.000
_cell.length_b   1.000
_cell.length_c   1.000
_cell.angle_alpha   90.00
_cell.angle_beta   90.00
_cell.angle_gamma   90.00
#
_symmetry.space_group_name_H-M   'P 1'
#
loop_
_entity.id
_entity.type
_entity.pdbx_description
1 polymer ?
#
loop_
_entity_poly.entity_id
_entity_poly.type
_entity_poly.pdbx_seq_one_letter_code
_entity_poly.pdbx_strand_id
1 'polypeptide(L)'
;MNTADRSLTLLDVALRRRFAFCELLPNSQLLDKTIEGIHIGTMLNNINKMLRDEGLREKQIGHSYFMKNSQCVDKIEDLQFVFANEIIPLFQEYFYEDYETIARLLGSEFVNSKEMRVNEDWKTDTDLFIEALKRFQ
;
A
#
# COMPACT_ATOMS: atom_id res chain seq x y z
N MET A 1 -14.13 -12.25 -4.52
CA MET A 1 -13.20 -12.51 -5.65
C MET A 1 -12.10 -11.48 -5.54
N ASN A 2 -10.83 -11.86 -5.67
CA ASN A 2 -9.73 -10.90 -5.71
C ASN A 2 -9.67 -10.29 -7.12
N THR A 3 -9.86 -8.97 -7.26
CA THR A 3 -9.88 -8.30 -8.56
C THR A 3 -8.51 -7.81 -9.04
N ALA A 4 -7.50 -7.81 -8.16
CA ALA A 4 -6.12 -7.52 -8.52
C ALA A 4 -5.50 -8.65 -9.36
N ASP A 5 -5.89 -9.89 -9.08
CA ASP A 5 -5.44 -11.08 -9.79
C ASP A 5 -6.33 -11.37 -11.01
N ARG A 6 -5.72 -11.35 -12.20
CA ARG A 6 -6.40 -11.65 -13.47
C ARG A 6 -6.17 -13.08 -13.96
N SER A 7 -5.44 -13.91 -13.22
CA SER A 7 -5.16 -15.31 -13.58
C SER A 7 -6.43 -16.16 -13.76
N LEU A 8 -7.54 -15.75 -13.14
CA LEU A 8 -8.82 -16.47 -13.16
C LEU A 8 -9.91 -15.78 -13.99
N THR A 9 -9.56 -14.86 -14.90
CA THR A 9 -10.51 -14.05 -15.68
C THR A 9 -11.64 -14.87 -16.33
N LEU A 10 -11.37 -16.08 -16.83
CA LEU A 10 -12.38 -16.97 -17.43
C LEU A 10 -13.43 -17.46 -16.42
N LEU A 11 -13.02 -17.79 -15.19
CA LEU A 11 -13.91 -18.18 -14.10
C LEU A 11 -14.82 -17.00 -13.72
N ASP A 12 -14.26 -15.79 -13.70
CA ASP A 12 -14.98 -14.59 -13.29
C ASP A 12 -16.12 -14.24 -14.25
N VAL A 13 -15.93 -14.42 -15.56
CA VAL A 13 -16.99 -14.18 -16.55
C VAL A 13 -18.18 -15.13 -16.32
N ALA A 14 -17.93 -16.38 -15.96
CA ALA A 14 -18.98 -17.34 -15.66
C ALA A 14 -19.73 -16.98 -14.36
N LEU A 15 -19.00 -16.56 -13.32
CA LEU A 15 -19.58 -16.13 -12.04
C LEU A 15 -20.39 -14.83 -12.19
N ARG A 16 -19.91 -13.87 -12.99
CA ARG A 16 -20.59 -12.58 -13.27
C ARG A 16 -22.00 -12.72 -13.84
N ARG A 17 -22.32 -13.84 -14.48
CA ARG A 17 -23.67 -14.10 -15.01
C ARG A 17 -24.63 -14.70 -13.98
N ARG A 18 -24.14 -15.18 -12.83
CA ARG A 18 -24.90 -16.00 -11.87
C ARG A 18 -25.03 -15.38 -10.49
N PHE A 19 -24.12 -14.49 -10.12
CA PHE A 19 -24.07 -13.88 -8.80
C PHE A 19 -24.26 -12.36 -8.88
N ALA A 20 -24.85 -11.77 -7.85
CA ALA A 20 -24.75 -10.34 -7.61
C ALA A 20 -23.35 -10.02 -7.06
N PHE A 21 -22.78 -8.89 -7.49
CA PHE A 21 -21.45 -8.47 -7.07
C PHE A 21 -21.59 -7.26 -6.16
N CYS A 22 -21.17 -7.43 -4.90
CA CYS A 22 -20.96 -6.33 -3.98
C CYS A 22 -19.46 -6.11 -3.86
N GLU A 23 -19.01 -4.90 -4.18
CA GLU A 23 -17.60 -4.56 -4.08
C GLU A 23 -17.22 -4.24 -2.63
N LEU A 24 -16.06 -4.74 -2.20
CA LEU A 24 -15.48 -4.46 -0.89
C LEU A 24 -14.19 -3.69 -1.09
N LEU A 25 -14.30 -2.37 -1.21
CA LEU A 25 -13.16 -1.47 -1.31
C LEU A 25 -12.42 -1.35 0.03
N PRO A 26 -11.13 -0.95 0.02
CA PRO A 26 -10.42 -0.64 1.25
C PRO A 26 -11.15 0.44 2.07
N ASN A 27 -11.42 0.14 3.34
CA ASN A 27 -12.03 1.08 4.27
C ASN A 27 -11.01 1.67 5.24
N SER A 28 -10.54 2.87 4.95
CA SER A 28 -9.61 3.63 5.80
C SER A 28 -10.22 4.16 7.10
N GLN A 29 -11.55 4.21 7.23
CA GLN A 29 -12.22 4.63 8.47
C GLN A 29 -11.97 3.66 9.62
N LEU A 30 -11.54 2.42 9.33
CA LEU A 30 -11.13 1.44 10.33
C LEU A 30 -9.73 1.71 10.90
N LEU A 31 -9.01 2.70 10.35
CA LEU A 31 -7.63 3.06 10.69
C LEU A 31 -7.57 4.48 11.29
N ASP A 32 -8.45 4.77 12.23
CA ASP A 32 -8.52 6.05 12.97
C ASP A 32 -7.50 6.08 14.12
N LYS A 33 -6.21 6.06 13.74
CA LYS A 33 -5.08 6.17 14.67
C LYS A 33 -4.01 7.06 14.08
N THR A 34 -3.36 7.82 14.97
CA THR A 34 -2.19 8.64 14.68
C THR A 34 -0.99 8.08 15.44
N ILE A 35 0.10 7.83 14.72
CA ILE A 35 1.39 7.37 15.27
C ILE A 35 2.44 8.39 14.88
N GLU A 36 3.14 8.99 15.85
CA GLU A 36 4.21 9.98 15.60
C GLU A 36 3.79 11.10 14.61
N GLY A 37 2.53 11.55 14.70
CA GLY A 37 1.97 12.58 13.82
C GLY A 37 1.45 12.10 12.46
N ILE A 38 1.55 10.80 12.15
CA ILE A 38 1.04 10.19 10.92
C ILE A 38 -0.33 9.58 11.16
N HIS A 39 -1.39 10.13 10.54
CA HIS A 39 -2.72 9.51 10.55
C HIS A 39 -2.80 8.39 9.50
N ILE A 40 -2.99 7.14 9.96
CA ILE A 40 -2.89 5.93 9.13
C ILE A 40 -3.98 5.90 8.05
N GLY A 41 -5.23 6.22 8.41
CA GLY A 41 -6.33 6.26 7.46
C GLY A 41 -6.11 7.28 6.33
N THR A 42 -5.52 8.44 6.65
CA THR A 42 -5.19 9.49 5.66
C THR A 42 -4.08 9.01 4.73
N MET A 43 -3.01 8.45 5.31
CA MET A 43 -1.91 7.86 4.55
C MET A 43 -2.41 6.81 3.55
N LEU A 44 -3.22 5.84 4.01
CA LEU A 44 -3.79 4.81 3.13
C LEU A 44 -4.65 5.41 2.01
N ASN A 45 -5.47 6.41 2.31
CA ASN A 45 -6.29 7.08 1.31
C ASN A 45 -5.45 7.77 0.24
N ASN A 46 -4.37 8.44 0.64
CA ASN A 46 -3.47 9.15 -0.25
C ASN A 46 -2.68 8.17 -1.14
N ILE A 47 -2.12 7.10 -0.57
CA ILE A 47 -1.46 6.04 -1.36
C ILE A 47 -2.44 5.42 -2.36
N ASN A 48 -3.65 5.08 -1.91
CA ASN A 48 -4.67 4.50 -2.80
C ASN A 48 -5.18 5.47 -3.87
N LYS A 49 -5.19 6.77 -3.59
CA LYS A 49 -5.48 7.79 -4.61
C LYS A 49 -4.43 7.77 -5.69
N MET A 50 -3.15 7.76 -5.31
CA MET A 50 -2.05 7.73 -6.26
C MET A 50 -2.08 6.46 -7.12
N LEU A 51 -2.37 5.29 -6.54
CA LEU A 51 -2.56 4.05 -7.32
C LEU A 51 -3.73 4.15 -8.32
N ARG A 52 -4.86 4.76 -7.92
CA ARG A 52 -5.99 4.98 -8.84
C ARG A 52 -5.61 5.92 -9.99
N ASP A 53 -4.83 6.96 -9.71
CA ASP A 53 -4.36 7.91 -10.71
C ASP A 53 -3.42 7.24 -11.74
N GLU A 54 -2.70 6.18 -11.34
CA GLU A 54 -1.93 5.28 -12.22
C GLU A 54 -2.79 4.21 -12.94
N GLY A 55 -4.13 4.28 -12.85
CA GLY A 55 -5.03 3.29 -13.44
C GLY A 55 -5.09 1.95 -12.70
N LEU A 56 -4.53 1.87 -11.50
CA LEU A 56 -4.45 0.66 -10.69
C LEU A 56 -5.58 0.56 -9.64
N ARG A 57 -6.82 0.86 -10.05
CA ARG A 57 -8.01 0.80 -9.17
C ARG A 57 -8.18 -0.54 -8.46
N GLU A 58 -8.01 -1.64 -9.18
CA GLU A 58 -8.17 -2.99 -8.61
C GLU A 58 -7.00 -3.40 -7.71
N LYS A 59 -5.89 -2.65 -7.72
CA LYS A 59 -4.69 -2.92 -6.93
C LYS A 59 -4.54 -1.97 -5.74
N GLN A 60 -5.64 -1.36 -5.28
CA GLN A 60 -5.62 -0.57 -4.06
C GLN A 60 -5.22 -1.44 -2.86
N ILE A 61 -4.44 -0.85 -1.95
CA ILE A 61 -3.98 -1.47 -0.72
C ILE A 61 -5.16 -1.59 0.25
N GLY A 62 -5.35 -2.81 0.77
CA GLY A 62 -6.34 -3.11 1.79
C GLY A 62 -5.98 -2.54 3.16
N HIS A 63 -6.98 -2.23 3.98
CA HIS A 63 -6.77 -1.77 5.36
C HIS A 63 -6.20 -2.87 6.27
N SER A 64 -6.34 -4.15 5.88
CA SER A 64 -5.85 -5.30 6.64
C SER A 64 -4.34 -5.30 6.88
N TYR A 65 -3.54 -4.73 5.97
CA TYR A 65 -2.09 -4.58 6.14
C TYR A 65 -1.74 -3.78 7.41
N PHE A 66 -2.61 -2.84 7.79
CA PHE A 66 -2.41 -1.97 8.95
C PHE A 66 -3.20 -2.45 10.18
N MET A 67 -3.59 -3.72 10.20
CA MET A 67 -4.37 -4.31 11.30
C MET A 67 -3.66 -5.50 11.93
N LYS A 68 -3.68 -5.55 13.26
CA LYS A 68 -3.18 -6.65 14.09
C LYS A 68 -4.24 -7.02 15.11
N ASN A 69 -4.64 -8.29 15.16
CA ASN A 69 -5.73 -8.78 16.04
C ASN A 69 -7.03 -7.98 15.89
N SER A 70 -7.42 -7.68 14.64
CA SER A 70 -8.62 -6.88 14.32
C SER A 70 -8.61 -5.44 14.85
N GLN A 71 -7.44 -4.90 15.21
CA GLN A 71 -7.25 -3.52 15.64
C GLN A 71 -6.20 -2.84 14.75
N CYS A 72 -6.34 -1.53 14.55
CA CYS A 72 -5.33 -0.75 13.85
C CYS A 72 -4.00 -0.78 14.64
N VAL A 73 -2.88 -0.92 13.93
CA VAL A 73 -1.53 -0.84 14.52
C VAL A 73 -1.34 0.49 15.26
N ASP A 74 -0.56 0.49 16.34
CA ASP A 74 -0.33 1.66 17.20
C ASP A 74 1.13 1.99 17.45
N LYS A 75 2.05 1.20 16.89
CA LYS A 75 3.49 1.41 17.02
C LYS A 75 4.13 1.74 15.68
N ILE A 76 5.11 2.63 15.69
CA ILE A 76 5.83 3.02 14.48
C ILE A 76 6.61 1.84 13.91
N GLU A 77 7.11 0.94 14.75
CA GLU A 77 7.83 -0.26 14.32
C GLU A 77 6.92 -1.25 13.59
N ASP A 78 5.64 -1.34 13.97
CA ASP A 78 4.66 -2.16 13.24
C ASP A 78 4.40 -1.54 11.84
N LEU A 79 4.29 -0.20 11.72
CA LEU A 79 4.18 0.46 10.42
C LEU A 79 5.42 0.25 9.54
N GLN A 80 6.61 0.39 10.12
CA GLN A 80 7.88 0.19 9.43
C GLN A 80 8.02 -1.25 8.94
N PHE A 81 7.60 -2.22 9.75
CA PHE A 81 7.53 -3.63 9.37
C PHE A 81 6.57 -3.85 8.19
N VAL A 82 5.36 -3.29 8.24
CA VAL A 82 4.36 -3.38 7.15
C VAL A 82 4.92 -2.80 5.86
N PHE A 83 5.57 -1.64 5.91
CA PHE A 83 6.19 -1.05 4.73
C PHE A 83 7.31 -1.93 4.15
N ALA A 84 8.20 -2.44 4.99
CA ALA A 84 9.37 -3.21 4.56
C ALA A 84 9.02 -4.58 3.97
N ASN A 85 8.01 -5.25 4.53
CA ASN A 85 7.72 -6.64 4.21
C ASN A 85 6.49 -6.80 3.31
N GLU A 86 5.62 -5.80 3.25
CA GLU A 86 4.34 -5.91 2.56
C GLU A 86 4.16 -4.82 1.51
N ILE A 87 4.22 -3.53 1.89
CA ILE A 87 3.91 -2.43 0.95
C ILE A 87 4.97 -2.30 -0.13
N ILE A 88 6.26 -2.23 0.21
CA ILE A 88 7.33 -2.06 -0.77
C ILE A 88 7.41 -3.25 -1.74
N PRO A 89 7.41 -4.52 -1.28
CA PRO A 89 7.35 -5.67 -2.18
C PRO A 89 6.12 -5.66 -3.10
N LEU A 90 4.96 -5.23 -2.60
CA LEU A 90 3.74 -5.13 -3.40
C LEU A 90 3.89 -4.10 -4.53
N PHE A 91 4.51 -2.95 -4.26
CA PHE A 91 4.82 -1.96 -5.30
C PHE A 91 5.83 -2.49 -6.31
N GLN A 92 6.84 -3.25 -5.89
CA GLN A 92 7.79 -3.89 -6.82
C GLN A 92 7.10 -4.89 -7.75
N GLU A 93 6.06 -5.60 -7.26
CA GLU A 93 5.22 -6.47 -8.10
C GLU A 93 4.33 -5.68 -9.05
N TYR A 94 3.76 -4.56 -8.59
CA TYR A 94 2.85 -3.75 -9.39
C TYR A 94 3.57 -3.00 -10.52
N PHE A 95 4.78 -2.53 -10.25
CA PHE A 95 5.62 -1.73 -11.12
C PHE A 95 6.91 -2.49 -11.44
N TYR A 96 6.76 -3.66 -12.08
CA TYR A 96 7.88 -4.54 -12.42
C TYR A 96 8.98 -3.78 -13.20
N GLU A 97 10.18 -3.72 -12.61
CA GLU A 97 11.35 -2.97 -13.10
C GLU A 97 11.16 -1.45 -13.25
N ASP A 98 10.00 -0.88 -12.89
CA ASP A 98 9.71 0.56 -12.95
C ASP A 98 9.93 1.24 -11.59
N TYR A 99 11.19 1.31 -11.20
CA TYR A 99 11.62 1.96 -9.96
C TYR A 99 11.45 3.50 -10.00
N GLU A 100 11.33 4.10 -11.18
CA GLU A 100 11.04 5.52 -11.33
C GLU A 100 9.62 5.84 -10.86
N THR A 101 8.64 5.03 -11.27
CA THR A 101 7.27 5.18 -10.79
C THR A 101 7.16 4.87 -9.30
N ILE A 102 7.84 3.83 -8.80
CA ILE A 102 7.84 3.55 -7.35
C ILE A 102 8.41 4.73 -6.56
N ALA A 103 9.57 5.28 -6.95
CA ALA A 103 10.17 6.43 -6.27
C ALA A 103 9.30 7.69 -6.38
N ARG A 104 8.59 7.89 -7.49
CA ARG A 104 7.63 8.99 -7.66
C ARG A 104 6.42 8.84 -6.74
N LEU A 105 5.92 7.61 -6.57
CA LEU A 105 4.72 7.34 -5.79
C LEU A 105 5.01 7.29 -4.28
N LEU A 106 6.03 6.54 -3.88
CA LEU A 106 6.35 6.32 -2.47
C LEU A 106 7.37 7.32 -1.93
N GLY A 107 8.29 7.79 -2.76
CA GLY A 107 9.40 8.64 -2.35
C GLY A 107 10.76 8.00 -2.64
N SER A 108 11.76 8.84 -2.90
CA SER A 108 13.15 8.42 -3.10
C SER A 108 13.82 7.94 -1.82
N GLU A 109 13.21 8.21 -0.66
CA GLU A 109 13.61 7.74 0.66
C GLU A 109 13.49 6.23 0.76
N PHE A 110 12.43 5.65 0.16
CA PHE A 110 12.20 4.21 0.18
C PHE A 110 12.98 3.47 -0.90
N VAL A 111 13.16 4.09 -2.06
CA VAL A 111 13.64 3.42 -3.27
C VAL A 111 14.59 4.31 -4.07
N ASN A 112 15.73 3.76 -4.46
CA ASN A 112 16.66 4.40 -5.39
C ASN A 112 16.37 3.94 -6.83
N SER A 113 15.80 4.84 -7.63
CA SER A 113 15.44 4.55 -9.01
C SER A 113 16.65 4.34 -9.92
N LYS A 114 17.78 5.01 -9.66
CA LYS A 114 19.00 4.89 -10.49
C LYS A 114 19.70 3.55 -10.29
N GLU A 115 19.70 3.06 -9.06
CA GLU A 115 20.32 1.78 -8.69
C GLU A 115 19.33 0.61 -8.72
N MET A 116 18.06 0.88 -9.05
CA MET A 116 16.96 -0.10 -9.10
C MET A 116 16.88 -0.97 -7.85
N ARG A 117 16.99 -0.34 -6.67
CA ARG A 117 16.96 -1.04 -5.38
C ARG A 117 16.16 -0.30 -4.33
N VAL A 118 15.68 -1.05 -3.35
CA VAL A 118 15.08 -0.52 -2.12
C VAL A 118 16.21 0.01 -1.25
N ASN A 119 16.01 1.20 -0.66
CA ASN A 119 16.94 1.72 0.34
C ASN A 119 16.74 0.94 1.65
N GLU A 120 17.80 0.72 2.41
CA GLU A 120 17.73 -0.05 3.65
C GLU A 120 17.74 0.84 4.90
N ASP A 121 18.17 2.10 4.78
CA ASP A 121 18.41 3.00 5.91
C ASP A 121 17.13 3.26 6.74
N TRP A 122 16.00 3.51 6.06
CA TRP A 122 14.69 3.72 6.69
C TRP A 122 14.17 2.50 7.44
N LYS A 123 14.72 1.30 7.21
CA LYS A 123 14.30 0.08 7.91
C LYS A 123 14.85 -0.01 9.32
N THR A 124 15.90 0.73 9.64
CA THR A 124 16.47 0.81 11.00
C THR A 124 16.42 2.21 11.59
N ASP A 125 16.34 3.24 10.76
CA ASP A 125 16.22 4.64 11.16
C ASP A 125 14.74 5.07 11.17
N THR A 126 14.16 5.10 12.36
CA THR A 126 12.76 5.47 12.56
C THR A 126 12.47 6.93 12.23
N ASP A 127 13.42 7.85 12.46
CA ASP A 127 13.22 9.27 12.17
C ASP A 127 13.15 9.48 10.66
N LEU A 128 14.05 8.83 9.91
CA LEU A 128 14.04 8.86 8.46
C LEU A 128 12.76 8.23 7.88
N PHE A 129 12.25 7.16 8.49
CA PHE A 129 10.97 6.56 8.11
C PHE A 129 9.78 7.51 8.36
N ILE A 130 9.71 8.16 9.53
CA ILE A 130 8.65 9.11 9.86
C ILE A 130 8.67 10.30 8.89
N GLU A 131 9.85 10.88 8.61
CA GLU A 131 9.98 11.97 7.64
C GLU A 131 9.49 11.55 6.25
N ALA A 132 9.85 10.34 5.79
CA ALA A 132 9.38 9.82 4.52
C ALA A 132 7.84 9.69 4.47
N LEU A 133 7.20 9.27 5.57
CA LEU A 133 5.75 9.12 5.64
C LEU A 133 4.97 10.44 5.63
N LYS A 134 5.59 11.57 6.01
CA LYS A 134 4.90 12.89 5.99
C LYS A 134 4.40 13.29 4.61
N ARG A 135 4.99 12.75 3.55
CA ARG A 135 4.52 12.93 2.16
C ARG A 135 3.07 12.49 1.95
N PHE A 136 2.59 11.54 2.75
CA PHE A 136 1.25 10.98 2.61
C PHE A 136 0.23 11.62 3.57
N GLN A 137 0.57 12.70 4.26
CA GLN A 137 -0.37 13.44 5.10
C GLN A 137 -1.19 14.45 4.29
#